data_AF-A0A4Q5QDT7-F1
#
_entry.id   AF-A0A4Q5QDT7-F1
#
_cell.length_a   1.000
_cell.length_b   1.000
_cell.length_c   1.000
_cell.angle_alpha   90.00
_cell.angle_beta   90.00
_cell.angle_gamma   90.00
#
_symmetry.space_group_name_H-M   'P 1'
#
loop_
_entity.id
_entity.type
_entity.pdbx_description
1 polymer ?
#
loop_
_entity_poly.entity_id
_entity_poly.type
_entity_poly.pdbx_seq_one_letter_code
_entity_poly.pdbx_strand_id
1 'polypeptide(L)'
;VTIGHSTKLSAMKPAQFDALATRLANAGIAVTTLPATDLFLMGQDATENMPRGVAPAHRLLDRGVNCSISTNNVLNPFTPYGDCSLLRIANLFANVAQIADDPGLIECFRMITDRPAALMRQDYGIRVGAPADLVIFDATSPNQAVAELSPALTAFKNGHHLFTRILPTLEAPPR
;
A
#
# COMPACT_ATOMS: atom_id res chain seq x y z
N VAL A 1 -7.22 -17.39 0.96
CA VAL A 1 -6.41 -17.49 -0.27
C VAL A 1 -6.15 -16.07 -0.76
N THR A 2 -4.97 -15.81 -1.30
CA THR A 2 -4.60 -14.49 -1.81
C THR A 2 -4.00 -14.63 -3.20
N ILE A 3 -4.35 -13.71 -4.10
CA ILE A 3 -3.72 -13.55 -5.41
C ILE A 3 -2.91 -12.26 -5.45
N GLY A 4 -1.65 -12.36 -5.87
CA GLY A 4 -0.76 -11.21 -6.09
C GLY A 4 -0.89 -10.66 -7.52
N HIS A 5 -0.35 -9.47 -7.76
CA HIS A 5 -0.36 -8.77 -9.05
C HIS A 5 -1.78 -8.47 -9.58
N SER A 6 -2.41 -9.48 -10.18
CA SER A 6 -3.73 -9.41 -10.81
C SER A 6 -3.88 -8.23 -11.78
N THR A 7 -2.79 -7.87 -12.47
CA THR A 7 -2.68 -6.70 -13.37
C THR A 7 -3.76 -6.69 -14.45
N LYS A 8 -4.21 -7.85 -14.94
CA LYS A 8 -5.32 -7.98 -15.89
C LYS A 8 -6.58 -7.24 -15.45
N LEU A 9 -6.83 -7.09 -14.15
CA LEU A 9 -7.97 -6.34 -13.61
C LEU A 9 -7.99 -4.88 -14.08
N SER A 10 -6.83 -4.26 -14.32
CA SER A 10 -6.72 -2.89 -14.80
C SER A 10 -7.18 -2.71 -16.25
N ALA A 11 -7.25 -3.81 -17.02
CA ALA A 11 -7.63 -3.82 -18.43
C ALA A 11 -9.04 -4.40 -18.67
N MET A 12 -9.78 -4.78 -17.61
CA MET A 12 -11.11 -5.34 -17.75
C MET A 12 -12.16 -4.28 -18.05
N LYS A 13 -13.17 -4.66 -18.86
CA LYS A 13 -14.38 -3.85 -18.99
C LYS A 13 -15.13 -3.80 -17.65
N PRO A 14 -15.82 -2.69 -17.33
CA PRO A 14 -16.46 -2.51 -16.02
C PRO A 14 -17.37 -3.68 -15.58
N ALA A 15 -18.23 -4.17 -16.47
CA ALA A 15 -19.14 -5.29 -16.14
C ALA A 15 -18.40 -6.59 -15.79
N GLN A 16 -17.27 -6.86 -16.46
CA GLN A 16 -16.46 -8.06 -16.19
C GLN A 16 -15.68 -7.91 -14.87
N PHE A 17 -15.15 -6.71 -14.62
CA PHE A 17 -14.49 -6.39 -13.35
C PHE A 17 -15.47 -6.58 -12.18
N ASP A 18 -16.67 -6.02 -12.28
CA ASP A 18 -17.70 -6.09 -11.24
C ASP A 18 -18.11 -7.53 -10.94
N ALA A 19 -18.39 -8.31 -11.99
CA ALA A 19 -18.76 -9.72 -11.82
C ALA A 19 -17.64 -10.54 -11.17
N LEU A 20 -16.38 -10.27 -11.53
CA LEU A 20 -15.23 -10.93 -10.92
C LEU A 20 -15.02 -10.49 -9.46
N ALA A 21 -15.13 -9.20 -9.17
CA ALA A 21 -14.99 -8.65 -7.82
C ALA A 21 -16.02 -9.28 -6.87
N THR A 22 -17.29 -9.38 -7.29
CA THR A 22 -18.33 -10.08 -6.50
C THR A 22 -17.97 -11.54 -6.25
N ARG A 23 -17.44 -12.25 -7.26
CA ARG A 23 -17.01 -13.65 -7.09
C ARG A 23 -15.84 -13.78 -6.12
N LEU A 24 -14.85 -12.88 -6.18
CA LEU A 24 -13.72 -12.86 -5.26
C LEU A 24 -14.18 -12.63 -3.82
N ALA A 25 -15.06 -11.64 -3.62
CA ALA A 25 -15.62 -11.31 -2.31
C ALA A 25 -16.40 -12.50 -1.72
N ASN A 26 -17.33 -13.09 -2.49
CA ASN A 26 -18.11 -14.24 -2.07
C ASN A 26 -17.25 -15.46 -1.73
N ALA A 27 -16.12 -15.64 -2.42
CA ALA A 27 -15.18 -16.72 -2.17
C ALA A 27 -14.19 -16.42 -1.03
N GLY A 28 -14.18 -15.21 -0.47
CA GLY A 28 -13.19 -14.79 0.53
C GLY A 28 -11.75 -14.77 0.00
N ILE A 29 -11.57 -14.51 -1.30
CA ILE A 29 -10.25 -14.41 -1.93
C ILE A 29 -9.77 -12.97 -1.83
N ALA A 30 -8.58 -12.76 -1.27
CA ALA A 30 -7.95 -11.46 -1.16
C ALA A 30 -7.05 -11.14 -2.36
N VAL A 31 -6.80 -9.86 -2.62
CA VAL A 31 -5.90 -9.39 -3.69
C VAL A 31 -4.77 -8.55 -3.10
N THR A 32 -3.53 -8.84 -3.47
CA THR A 32 -2.37 -8.00 -3.12
C THR A 32 -1.85 -7.32 -4.39
N THR A 33 -1.91 -5.99 -4.43
CA THR A 33 -1.34 -5.21 -5.53
C THR A 33 0.12 -4.87 -5.24
N LEU A 34 0.95 -4.80 -6.29
CA LEU A 34 2.40 -4.65 -6.19
C LEU A 34 2.85 -3.44 -7.03
N PRO A 35 2.45 -2.21 -6.65
CA PRO A 35 2.40 -1.05 -7.54
C PRO A 35 3.72 -0.75 -8.26
N ALA A 36 4.84 -0.78 -7.53
CA ALA A 36 6.15 -0.47 -8.12
C ALA A 36 6.57 -1.50 -9.18
N THR A 37 6.29 -2.77 -8.93
CA THR A 37 6.67 -3.86 -9.85
C THR A 37 5.69 -3.94 -11.01
N ASP A 38 4.39 -3.85 -10.74
CA ASP A 38 3.35 -3.85 -11.77
C ASP A 38 3.53 -2.68 -12.74
N LEU A 39 3.78 -1.47 -12.21
CA LEU A 39 4.02 -0.28 -13.03
C LEU A 39 5.31 -0.39 -13.87
N PHE A 40 6.36 -1.03 -13.35
CA PHE A 40 7.63 -1.19 -14.06
C PHE A 40 7.55 -2.25 -15.17
N LEU A 41 6.79 -3.33 -14.96
CA LEU A 41 6.74 -4.47 -15.89
C LEU A 41 5.63 -4.35 -16.93
N MET A 42 4.54 -3.64 -16.64
CA MET A 42 3.39 -3.58 -17.52
C MET A 42 3.53 -2.49 -18.59
N GLY A 43 3.02 -2.79 -19.78
CA GLY A 43 2.95 -1.81 -20.87
C GLY A 43 4.27 -1.55 -21.61
N GLN A 44 5.32 -2.35 -21.40
CA GLN A 44 6.64 -2.13 -22.02
C GLN A 44 6.62 -2.07 -23.56
N ASP A 45 5.71 -2.81 -24.20
CA ASP A 45 5.56 -2.80 -25.67
C ASP A 45 4.68 -1.65 -26.20
N ALA A 46 4.07 -0.86 -25.32
CA ALA A 46 3.20 0.24 -25.74
C ALA A 46 4.05 1.45 -26.20
N THR A 47 3.81 1.91 -27.43
CA THR A 47 4.50 3.08 -28.00
C THR A 47 3.84 4.41 -27.62
N GLU A 48 2.56 4.39 -27.29
CA GLU A 48 1.76 5.55 -26.90
C GLU A 48 0.70 5.15 -25.86
N ASN A 49 0.28 6.11 -25.03
CA ASN A 49 -0.72 5.88 -23.98
C ASN A 49 -0.46 4.63 -23.13
N MET A 50 0.79 4.43 -22.71
CA MET A 50 1.24 3.27 -21.94
C MET A 50 0.34 3.04 -20.71
N PRO A 51 -0.26 1.84 -20.57
CA PRO A 51 -1.14 1.57 -19.45
C PRO A 51 -0.36 1.45 -18.14
N ARG A 52 -0.91 1.98 -17.05
CA ARG A 52 -0.30 1.86 -15.71
C ARG A 52 -0.15 0.41 -15.25
N GLY A 53 -1.07 -0.47 -15.69
CA GLY A 53 -0.99 -1.92 -15.45
C GLY A 53 -1.15 -2.38 -14.00
N VAL A 54 -1.56 -1.51 -13.07
CA VAL A 54 -1.72 -1.85 -11.65
C VAL A 54 -3.17 -2.22 -11.34
N ALA A 55 -3.38 -3.33 -10.64
CA ALA A 55 -4.72 -3.75 -10.22
C ALA A 55 -5.43 -2.64 -9.40
N PRO A 56 -6.68 -2.26 -9.74
CA PRO A 56 -7.38 -1.18 -9.06
C PRO A 56 -7.95 -1.66 -7.72
N ALA A 57 -7.08 -1.88 -6.73
CA ALA A 57 -7.44 -2.45 -5.43
C ALA A 57 -8.53 -1.65 -4.70
N HIS A 58 -8.52 -0.32 -4.79
CA HIS A 58 -9.56 0.55 -4.22
C HIS A 58 -10.97 0.19 -4.72
N ARG A 59 -11.13 -0.10 -6.02
CA ARG A 59 -12.42 -0.53 -6.60
C ARG A 59 -12.84 -1.93 -6.18
N LEU A 60 -11.88 -2.80 -5.86
CA LEU A 60 -12.17 -4.14 -5.33
C LEU A 60 -12.64 -4.04 -3.87
N LEU A 61 -12.07 -3.12 -3.08
CA LEU A 61 -12.51 -2.85 -1.71
C LEU A 61 -13.98 -2.42 -1.68
N ASP A 62 -14.42 -1.57 -2.61
CA ASP A 62 -15.82 -1.15 -2.76
C ASP A 62 -16.79 -2.33 -2.98
N ARG A 63 -16.27 -3.49 -3.40
CA ARG A 63 -17.03 -4.73 -3.63
C ARG A 63 -16.82 -5.77 -2.54
N GLY A 64 -16.19 -5.40 -1.42
CA GLY A 64 -16.00 -6.28 -0.26
C GLY A 64 -14.82 -7.24 -0.37
N VAL A 65 -13.97 -7.11 -1.39
CA VAL A 65 -12.74 -7.91 -1.50
C VAL A 65 -11.70 -7.35 -0.54
N ASN A 66 -11.10 -8.17 0.33
CA ASN A 66 -9.97 -7.68 1.13
C ASN A 66 -8.75 -7.47 0.22
N CYS A 67 -8.18 -6.27 0.22
CA CYS A 67 -7.01 -5.94 -0.58
C CYS A 67 -5.83 -5.46 0.27
N SER A 68 -4.61 -5.67 -0.19
CA SER A 68 -3.41 -5.10 0.43
C SER A 68 -2.43 -4.59 -0.61
N ILE A 69 -1.55 -3.69 -0.19
CA ILE A 69 -0.44 -3.15 -0.97
C ILE A 69 0.84 -3.73 -0.40
N SER A 70 1.73 -4.21 -1.26
CA SER A 70 3.03 -4.73 -0.83
C SER A 70 4.14 -4.31 -1.79
N THR A 71 5.37 -4.37 -1.30
CA THR A 71 6.53 -4.51 -2.18
C THR A 71 6.65 -5.97 -2.65
N ASN A 72 7.27 -6.17 -3.81
CA ASN A 72 7.62 -7.50 -4.32
C ASN A 72 9.14 -7.59 -4.40
N ASN A 73 9.68 -6.76 -5.29
CA ASN A 73 11.09 -6.67 -5.61
C ASN A 73 11.69 -5.42 -4.96
N VAL A 74 12.86 -5.57 -4.34
CA VAL A 74 13.67 -4.46 -3.84
C VAL A 74 15.08 -4.66 -4.34
N LEU A 75 15.58 -3.70 -5.12
CA LEU A 75 16.95 -3.71 -5.68
C LEU A 75 17.27 -5.02 -6.42
N ASN A 76 16.35 -5.48 -7.27
CA ASN A 76 16.55 -6.71 -8.04
C ASN A 76 16.29 -6.52 -9.54
N PRO A 77 16.63 -7.49 -10.41
CA PRO A 77 16.55 -7.34 -11.86
C PRO A 77 15.15 -7.05 -12.42
N PHE A 78 14.09 -7.40 -11.70
CA PHE A 78 12.71 -7.20 -12.14
C PHE A 78 12.14 -5.84 -11.71
N THR A 79 12.66 -5.27 -10.61
CA THR A 79 12.37 -3.89 -10.19
C THR A 79 13.62 -3.35 -9.48
N PRO A 80 14.45 -2.52 -10.11
CA PRO A 80 15.77 -2.13 -9.59
C PRO A 80 15.71 -1.06 -8.49
N TYR A 81 14.52 -0.66 -8.05
CA TYR A 81 14.29 0.40 -7.06
C TYR A 81 13.68 -0.14 -5.78
N GLY A 82 13.87 0.56 -4.67
CA GLY A 82 13.17 0.29 -3.42
C GLY A 82 14.06 0.41 -2.18
N ASP A 83 13.42 0.56 -1.03
CA ASP A 83 14.06 0.70 0.30
C ASP A 83 13.23 0.01 1.41
N CYS A 84 12.32 -0.89 1.03
CA CYS A 84 11.36 -1.55 1.91
C CYS A 84 10.32 -0.65 2.61
N SER A 85 10.19 0.63 2.23
CA SER A 85 9.16 1.51 2.79
C SER A 85 7.77 1.23 2.20
N LEU A 86 6.91 0.55 2.96
CA LEU A 86 5.51 0.32 2.58
C LEU A 86 4.72 1.63 2.44
N LEU A 87 5.07 2.67 3.20
CA LEU A 87 4.42 3.97 3.09
C LEU A 87 4.66 4.60 1.71
N ARG A 88 5.87 4.43 1.15
CA ARG A 88 6.14 4.87 -0.23
C ARG A 88 5.36 4.07 -1.26
N ILE A 89 5.21 2.76 -1.05
CA ILE A 89 4.44 1.93 -1.96
C ILE A 89 2.94 2.29 -1.89
N ALA A 90 2.42 2.62 -0.71
CA ALA A 90 1.05 3.12 -0.55
C ALA A 90 0.83 4.48 -1.25
N ASN A 91 1.77 5.42 -1.11
CA ASN A 91 1.73 6.69 -1.82
C ASN A 91 1.82 6.50 -3.35
N LEU A 92 2.72 5.63 -3.82
CA LEU A 92 2.83 5.28 -5.24
C LEU A 92 1.51 4.69 -5.76
N PHE A 93 0.89 3.79 -5.00
CA PHE A 93 -0.43 3.27 -5.33
C PHE A 93 -1.47 4.39 -5.44
N ALA A 94 -1.52 5.31 -4.47
CA ALA A 94 -2.47 6.43 -4.49
C ALA A 94 -2.31 7.28 -5.77
N ASN A 95 -1.08 7.60 -6.17
CA ASN A 95 -0.79 8.30 -7.42
C ASN A 95 -1.28 7.51 -8.65
N VAL A 96 -0.93 6.22 -8.72
CA VAL A 96 -1.29 5.34 -9.84
C VAL A 96 -2.80 5.12 -9.93
N ALA A 97 -3.47 5.01 -8.79
CA ALA A 97 -4.91 4.83 -8.67
C ALA A 97 -5.70 6.14 -8.75
N GLN A 98 -5.03 7.29 -8.77
CA GLN A 98 -5.62 8.63 -8.75
C GLN A 98 -6.53 8.86 -7.54
N ILE A 99 -6.08 8.42 -6.37
CA ILE A 99 -6.76 8.65 -5.10
C ILE A 99 -6.31 9.98 -4.53
N ALA A 100 -7.25 10.88 -4.26
CA ALA A 100 -6.97 12.25 -3.83
C ALA A 100 -7.77 12.68 -2.58
N ASP A 101 -8.71 11.86 -2.12
CA ASP A 101 -9.57 12.16 -0.98
C ASP A 101 -9.06 11.52 0.31
N ASP A 102 -9.38 12.13 1.45
CA ASP A 102 -8.95 11.66 2.76
C ASP A 102 -9.37 10.21 3.05
N PRO A 103 -10.62 9.78 2.78
CA PRO A 103 -11.03 8.39 2.99
C PRO A 103 -10.20 7.41 2.15
N GLY A 104 -9.94 7.74 0.89
CA GLY A 104 -9.13 6.90 0.01
C GLY A 104 -7.68 6.78 0.47
N LEU A 105 -7.07 7.88 0.96
CA LEU A 105 -5.71 7.86 1.51
C LEU A 105 -5.61 7.11 2.84
N ILE A 106 -6.60 7.24 3.72
CA ILE A 106 -6.72 6.42 4.94
C ILE A 106 -6.78 4.93 4.53
N GLU A 107 -7.54 4.60 3.50
CA GLU A 107 -7.66 3.23 3.02
C GLU A 107 -6.35 2.69 2.40
N CYS A 108 -5.57 3.55 1.74
CA CYS A 108 -4.21 3.21 1.31
C CYS A 108 -3.30 2.85 2.50
N PHE A 109 -3.40 3.59 3.61
CA PHE A 109 -2.67 3.27 4.84
C PHE A 109 -3.12 1.92 5.43
N ARG A 110 -4.44 1.66 5.47
CA ARG A 110 -4.98 0.38 5.95
C ARG A 110 -4.57 -0.81 5.08
N MET A 111 -4.40 -0.60 3.77
CA MET A 111 -3.88 -1.60 2.84
C MET A 111 -2.41 -2.00 3.11
N ILE A 112 -1.67 -1.27 3.93
CA ILE A 112 -0.31 -1.64 4.40
C ILE A 112 -0.26 -1.98 5.90
N THR A 113 -1.39 -2.00 6.61
CA THR A 113 -1.49 -2.30 8.05
C THR A 113 -2.57 -3.35 8.36
N ASP A 114 -3.81 -2.94 8.62
CA ASP A 114 -4.88 -3.80 9.12
C ASP A 114 -5.29 -4.88 8.11
N ARG A 115 -5.32 -4.54 6.81
CA ARG A 115 -5.77 -5.46 5.77
C ARG A 115 -4.82 -6.62 5.50
N PRO A 116 -3.49 -6.41 5.36
CA PRO A 116 -2.56 -7.53 5.28
C PRO A 116 -2.53 -8.32 6.58
N ALA A 117 -2.71 -7.70 7.76
CA ALA A 117 -2.84 -8.45 9.01
C ALA A 117 -4.06 -9.38 9.03
N ALA A 118 -5.23 -8.89 8.60
CA ALA A 118 -6.44 -9.70 8.45
C ALA A 118 -6.25 -10.83 7.42
N LEU A 119 -5.57 -10.55 6.30
CA LEU A 119 -5.22 -11.53 5.27
C LEU A 119 -4.34 -12.66 5.81
N MET A 120 -3.33 -12.29 6.61
CA MET A 120 -2.40 -13.22 7.28
C MET A 120 -2.99 -13.84 8.56
N ARG A 121 -4.23 -13.50 8.92
CA ARG A 121 -4.93 -13.97 10.13
C ARG A 121 -4.14 -13.70 11.42
N GLN A 122 -3.53 -12.52 11.51
CA GLN A 122 -2.75 -12.10 12.66
C GLN A 122 -3.64 -11.44 13.72
N ASP A 123 -3.32 -11.68 14.99
CA ASP A 123 -3.80 -10.84 16.08
C ASP A 123 -2.99 -9.54 16.09
N TYR A 124 -3.57 -8.49 15.51
CA TYR A 124 -2.88 -7.23 15.19
C TYR A 124 -3.73 -6.04 15.60
N GLY A 125 -3.07 -4.98 16.06
CA GLY A 125 -3.68 -3.68 16.31
C GLY A 125 -3.32 -3.09 17.68
N ILE A 126 -3.61 -1.81 17.83
CA ILE A 126 -3.32 -1.05 19.05
C ILE A 126 -4.51 -1.18 20.00
N ARG A 127 -4.41 -2.09 20.96
CA ARG A 127 -5.43 -2.31 22.00
C ARG A 127 -4.80 -2.86 23.27
N VAL A 128 -5.45 -2.63 24.41
CA VAL A 128 -5.03 -3.21 25.70
C VAL A 128 -4.98 -4.74 25.58
N GLY A 129 -3.87 -5.32 26.06
CA GLY A 129 -3.62 -6.77 26.01
C GLY A 129 -3.06 -7.30 24.69
N ALA A 130 -2.91 -6.49 23.64
CA ALA A 130 -2.17 -6.87 22.44
C ALA A 130 -0.65 -6.74 22.64
N PRO A 131 0.17 -7.41 21.80
CA PRO A 131 1.61 -7.17 21.77
C PRO A 131 1.94 -5.68 21.60
N ALA A 132 2.97 -5.20 22.31
CA ALA A 132 3.45 -3.82 22.19
C ALA A 132 4.33 -3.65 20.93
N ASP A 133 3.69 -3.88 19.78
CA ASP A 133 4.23 -3.77 18.43
C ASP A 133 3.63 -2.54 17.74
N LEU A 134 4.42 -1.49 17.55
CA LEU A 134 3.93 -0.26 16.94
C LEU A 134 5.03 0.53 16.24
N VAL A 135 4.63 1.35 15.28
CA VAL A 135 5.48 2.34 14.60
C VAL A 135 4.86 3.71 14.80
N ILE A 136 5.67 4.69 15.18
CA ILE A 136 5.24 6.08 15.32
C ILE A 136 5.74 6.83 14.09
N PHE A 137 4.82 7.46 13.36
CA PHE A 137 5.12 8.30 12.20
C PHE A 137 5.06 9.78 12.56
N ASP A 138 5.82 10.61 11.84
CA ASP A 138 5.74 12.08 11.91
C ASP A 138 4.50 12.60 11.16
N ALA A 139 3.33 12.21 11.64
CA ALA A 139 2.04 12.52 11.06
C ALA A 139 0.96 12.54 12.14
N THR A 140 -0.04 13.37 11.95
CA THR A 140 -1.21 13.45 12.83
C THR A 140 -2.37 12.55 12.40
N SER A 141 -2.32 12.03 11.16
CA SER A 141 -3.34 11.15 10.60
C SER A 141 -2.79 10.18 9.55
N PRO A 142 -3.48 9.05 9.28
CA PRO A 142 -3.07 8.10 8.24
C PRO A 142 -3.01 8.70 6.82
N ASN A 143 -3.98 9.54 6.46
CA ASN A 143 -3.98 10.23 5.16
C ASN A 143 -2.78 11.17 5.03
N GLN A 144 -2.45 11.94 6.07
CA GLN A 144 -1.25 12.79 6.08
C GLN A 144 0.01 11.94 5.89
N ALA A 145 0.13 10.84 6.64
CA ALA A 145 1.28 9.95 6.54
C ALA A 145 1.50 9.44 5.10
N VAL A 146 0.42 9.01 4.42
CA VAL A 146 0.51 8.57 3.02
C VAL A 146 0.80 9.73 2.08
N ALA A 147 0.10 10.86 2.22
CA ALA A 147 0.24 12.02 1.33
C ALA A 147 1.65 12.63 1.34
N GLU A 148 2.22 12.79 2.54
CA GLU A 148 3.48 13.51 2.77
C GLU A 148 4.70 12.58 2.86
N LEU A 149 4.50 11.26 2.73
CA LEU A 149 5.56 10.26 2.96
C LEU A 149 6.20 10.43 4.35
N SER A 150 5.38 10.68 5.37
CA SER A 150 5.85 11.00 6.71
C SER A 150 6.80 9.94 7.25
N PRO A 151 7.99 10.30 7.75
CA PRO A 151 8.96 9.34 8.20
C PRO A 151 8.50 8.62 9.49
N ALA A 152 8.89 7.36 9.64
CA ALA A 152 8.82 6.69 10.93
C ALA A 152 9.83 7.33 11.89
N LEU A 153 9.36 7.80 13.04
CA LEU A 153 10.15 8.40 14.11
C LEU A 153 10.75 7.35 15.03
N THR A 154 10.00 6.30 15.32
CA THR A 154 10.44 5.18 16.16
C THR A 154 9.56 3.96 15.95
N ALA A 155 10.01 2.80 16.40
CA ALA A 155 9.22 1.59 16.46
C ALA A 155 9.52 0.78 17.72
N PHE A 156 8.54 -0.02 18.13
CA PHE A 156 8.63 -0.96 19.23
C PHE A 156 8.25 -2.36 18.73
N LYS A 157 8.94 -3.38 19.23
CA LYS A 157 8.59 -4.80 19.05
C LYS A 157 8.59 -5.49 20.40
N ASN A 158 7.46 -6.08 20.79
CA ASN A 158 7.25 -6.67 22.10
C ASN A 158 7.61 -5.71 23.26
N GLY A 159 7.35 -4.41 23.08
CA GLY A 159 7.70 -3.38 24.05
C GLY A 159 9.17 -2.94 24.03
N HIS A 160 10.01 -3.54 23.20
CA HIS A 160 11.40 -3.13 23.02
C HIS A 160 11.51 -2.06 21.95
N HIS A 161 12.05 -0.90 22.33
CA HIS A 161 12.38 0.18 21.41
C HIS A 161 13.45 -0.26 20.40
N LEU A 162 13.18 -0.09 19.11
CA LEU A 162 14.05 -0.58 18.03
C LEU A 162 14.97 0.49 17.47
N PHE A 163 14.46 1.70 17.25
CA PHE A 163 15.22 2.81 16.67
C PHE A 163 14.60 4.16 16.99
N THR A 164 15.41 5.21 16.91
CA THR A 164 14.96 6.60 16.89
C THR A 164 15.46 7.26 15.62
N ARG A 165 14.57 7.98 14.93
CA ARG A 165 14.92 8.89 13.84
C ARG A 165 14.99 10.31 14.38
N ILE A 166 16.14 10.95 14.19
CA ILE A 166 16.31 12.37 14.51
C ILE A 166 15.78 13.19 13.34
N LEU A 167 14.88 14.12 13.62
CA LEU A 167 14.38 15.05 12.61
C LEU A 167 15.48 16.03 12.20
N PRO A 168 15.54 16.45 10.93
CA PRO A 168 16.51 17.43 10.49
C PRO A 168 16.28 18.76 11.21
N THR A 169 17.37 19.42 11.60
CA THR A 169 17.34 20.81 12.02
C THR A 169 17.32 21.70 10.78
N LEU A 170 16.34 22.59 10.69
CA LEU A 170 16.24 23.54 9.59
C LEU A 170 17.05 24.79 9.94
N GLU A 171 18.14 25.02 9.21
CA GLU A 171 18.94 26.25 9.30
C GLU A 171 18.41 27.29 8.31
N ALA A 172 18.34 28.56 8.73
CA ALA A 172 17.99 29.65 7.82
C ALA A 172 19.17 29.96 6.88
N PRO A 173 18.94 30.25 5.59
CA PRO A 173 20.01 30.71 4.72
C PRO A 173 20.60 32.01 5.26
N PRO A 174 21.92 32.25 5.09
CA PRO A 174 22.52 33.52 5.45
C PRO A 174 21.84 34.65 4.66
N ARG A 175 21.51 35.74 5.37
CA ARG A 175 20.92 36.95 4.78
C ARG A 175 21.92 37.67 3.89
#